data_AF-A0A316RB66-F1
#
_entry.id   AF-A0A316RB66-F1
#
_cell.length_a   1.000
_cell.length_b   1.000
_cell.length_c   1.000
_cell.angle_alpha   90.00
_cell.angle_beta   90.00
_cell.angle_gamma   90.00
#
_symmetry.space_group_name_H-M   'P 1'
#
loop_
_entity.id
_entity.type
_entity.pdbx_description
1 polymer ?
#
loop_
_entity_poly.entity_id
_entity_poly.type
_entity_poly.pdbx_seq_one_letter_code
_entity_poly.pdbx_strand_id
1 'polypeptide(L)'
;MLLLPFAAGYAQEDREPVYFYVTSKGEDTDEGFSRRTRVNNNNPLYNTPPIYFTYEVDNKGVEVHFTHYNYNTYELSKKRQVYWDDTLEIRTEPASFLGNNYIIDLDELFDTMSKEEIWEYFENLRDKKVYFIDKNPQFNQITPQTVKLIQVKPTISNRPVNPTIIL
;
A
#
# COMPACT_ATOMS: atom_id res chain seq x y z
N MET A 1 14.80 -28.34 -28.94
CA MET A 1 14.85 -26.94 -28.47
C MET A 1 13.68 -26.75 -27.52
N LEU A 2 13.93 -26.57 -26.22
CA LEU A 2 12.89 -26.48 -25.18
C LEU A 2 12.54 -25.00 -25.00
N LEU A 3 11.32 -24.59 -25.35
CA LEU A 3 10.79 -23.26 -25.06
C LEU A 3 10.28 -23.25 -23.61
N LEU A 4 10.96 -22.51 -22.73
CA LEU A 4 10.49 -22.19 -21.40
C LEU A 4 9.40 -21.10 -21.52
N PRO A 5 8.19 -21.28 -20.97
CA PRO A 5 7.22 -20.20 -20.89
C PRO A 5 7.58 -19.32 -19.68
N PHE A 6 8.54 -18.41 -19.84
CA PHE A 6 8.75 -17.35 -18.86
C PHE A 6 7.99 -16.10 -19.28
N ALA A 7 7.22 -15.58 -18.33
CA ALA A 7 6.49 -14.32 -18.36
C ALA A 7 5.29 -14.26 -19.31
N ALA A 8 4.27 -15.09 -19.05
CA ALA A 8 2.92 -14.55 -19.16
C ALA A 8 2.82 -13.44 -18.11
N GLY A 9 3.11 -12.20 -18.50
CA GLY A 9 2.73 -11.05 -17.72
C GLY A 9 1.24 -11.20 -17.47
N TYR A 10 0.85 -11.39 -16.20
CA TYR A 10 -0.54 -11.26 -15.83
C TYR A 10 -0.93 -9.84 -16.22
N ALA A 11 -1.63 -9.74 -17.37
CA ALA A 11 -2.22 -8.50 -17.80
C ALA A 11 -3.10 -8.05 -16.64
N GLN A 12 -2.64 -6.99 -15.98
CA GLN A 12 -3.33 -6.27 -14.95
C GLN A 12 -4.68 -5.88 -15.55
N GLU A 13 -5.75 -6.61 -15.23
CA GLU A 13 -7.11 -6.16 -15.58
C GLU A 13 -7.24 -4.69 -15.15
N ASP A 14 -7.83 -3.86 -16.01
CA ASP A 14 -8.05 -2.41 -15.87
C ASP A 14 -8.86 -2.05 -14.62
N ARG A 15 -8.31 -2.30 -13.43
CA ARG A 15 -8.87 -1.83 -12.16
C ARG A 15 -8.48 -0.37 -12.05
N GLU A 16 -9.46 0.51 -12.18
CA GLU A 16 -9.24 1.94 -12.00
C GLU A 16 -8.54 2.18 -10.65
N PRO A 17 -7.35 2.81 -10.67
CA PRO A 17 -6.59 3.03 -9.46
C PRO A 17 -7.26 4.06 -8.55
N VAL A 18 -7.13 3.85 -7.25
CA VAL A 18 -7.53 4.84 -6.24
C VAL A 18 -6.28 5.52 -5.70
N TYR A 19 -6.32 6.84 -5.64
CA TYR A 19 -5.23 7.68 -5.19
C TYR A 19 -5.58 8.31 -3.85
N PHE A 20 -4.67 8.18 -2.89
CA PHE A 20 -4.82 8.76 -1.56
C PHE A 20 -3.67 9.71 -1.24
N TYR A 21 -4.01 10.86 -0.64
CA TYR A 21 -3.05 11.56 0.20
C TYR A 21 -3.01 10.87 1.57
N VAL A 22 -1.79 10.72 2.08
CA VAL A 22 -1.53 10.35 3.48
C VAL A 22 -0.48 11.29 4.04
N THR A 23 -0.53 11.57 5.34
CA THR A 23 0.44 12.42 6.03
C THR A 23 1.18 11.57 7.04
N SER A 24 2.07 10.72 6.54
CA SER A 24 2.74 9.78 7.42
C SER A 24 3.75 10.48 8.32
N LYS A 25 3.77 10.12 9.60
CA LYS A 25 4.83 10.48 10.54
C LYS A 25 5.99 9.48 10.40
N GLY A 26 7.13 9.79 11.01
CA GLY A 26 8.29 8.89 11.07
C GLY A 26 8.00 7.58 11.83
N GLU A 27 9.05 6.85 12.24
CA GLU A 27 8.86 5.67 13.10
C GLU A 27 8.26 6.08 14.47
N ASP A 28 7.43 5.19 15.04
CA ASP A 28 6.86 5.25 16.41
C ASP A 28 5.84 6.38 16.66
N THR A 29 4.65 6.27 16.05
CA THR A 29 3.50 7.12 16.41
C THR A 29 2.23 6.30 16.58
N ASP A 30 1.59 6.44 17.75
CA ASP A 30 0.37 5.71 18.12
C ASP A 30 -0.92 6.42 17.62
N GLU A 31 -0.78 7.49 16.84
CA GLU A 31 -1.90 8.33 16.37
C GLU A 31 -1.68 8.80 14.92
N GLY A 32 -2.59 8.42 14.03
CA GLY A 32 -2.59 8.72 12.60
C GLY A 32 -1.71 7.77 11.77
N PHE A 33 -1.33 8.20 10.57
CA PHE A 33 -0.43 7.43 9.72
C PHE A 33 1.02 7.51 10.22
N SER A 34 1.67 6.36 10.38
CA SER A 34 3.13 6.21 10.48
C SER A 34 3.69 5.55 9.23
N ARG A 35 4.96 5.81 8.93
CA ARG A 35 5.67 5.17 7.83
C ARG A 35 7.01 4.62 8.27
N ARG A 36 7.23 3.36 7.92
CA ARG A 36 8.48 2.65 8.17
C ARG A 36 9.03 2.02 6.91
N THR A 37 10.32 2.18 6.68
CA THR A 37 11.04 1.44 5.63
C THR A 37 11.98 0.46 6.31
N ARG A 38 11.80 -0.85 6.09
CA ARG A 38 12.76 -1.83 6.64
C ARG A 38 14.02 -1.80 5.80
N VAL A 39 15.07 -1.17 6.32
CA VAL A 39 16.41 -1.17 5.72
C VAL A 39 17.05 -2.54 5.95
N ASN A 40 16.67 -3.54 5.16
CA ASN A 40 17.46 -4.75 5.01
C ASN A 40 17.83 -4.91 3.54
N ASN A 41 18.84 -4.14 3.13
CA ASN A 41 19.28 -3.99 1.74
C ASN A 41 19.85 -5.28 1.14
N ASN A 42 20.02 -6.34 1.94
CA ASN A 42 20.64 -7.59 1.52
C ASN A 42 19.66 -8.77 1.45
N ASN A 43 18.35 -8.54 1.62
CA ASN A 43 17.38 -9.62 1.47
C ASN A 43 17.06 -9.85 -0.02
N PRO A 44 17.49 -10.98 -0.63
CA PRO A 44 17.32 -11.23 -2.06
C PRO A 44 15.85 -11.39 -2.45
N LEU A 45 14.95 -11.53 -1.48
CA LEU A 45 13.52 -11.65 -1.70
C LEU A 45 12.87 -10.37 -2.28
N TYR A 46 13.49 -9.20 -2.10
CA TYR A 46 12.90 -7.92 -2.50
C TYR A 46 13.79 -7.17 -3.50
N ASN A 47 13.20 -6.64 -4.58
CA ASN A 47 13.88 -5.75 -5.53
C ASN A 47 14.07 -4.34 -4.95
N THR A 48 13.12 -3.88 -4.13
CA THR A 48 13.21 -2.63 -3.36
C THR A 48 12.76 -2.88 -1.92
N PRO A 49 13.32 -2.16 -0.92
CA PRO A 49 12.90 -2.29 0.46
C PRO A 49 11.38 -2.12 0.62
N PRO A 50 10.70 -2.99 1.39
CA PRO A 50 9.30 -2.80 1.69
C PRO A 50 9.05 -1.51 2.47
N ILE A 51 7.93 -0.86 2.17
CA ILE A 51 7.45 0.32 2.88
C ILE A 51 6.15 -0.07 3.60
N TYR A 52 6.09 0.20 4.89
CA TYR A 52 4.94 -0.08 5.74
C TYR A 52 4.31 1.24 6.13
N PHE A 53 3.01 1.37 5.89
CA PHE A 53 2.17 2.43 6.41
C PHE A 53 1.20 1.82 7.40
N THR A 54 1.16 2.36 8.62
CA THR A 54 0.20 1.95 9.65
C THR A 54 -0.65 3.15 9.98
N TYR A 55 -1.97 3.02 9.90
CA TYR A 55 -2.89 3.97 10.50
C TYR A 55 -3.35 3.40 11.82
N GLU A 56 -3.09 4.11 12.91
CA GLU A 56 -3.44 3.72 14.26
C GLU A 56 -4.07 4.91 14.97
N VAL A 57 -5.18 4.67 15.67
CA VAL A 57 -5.82 5.68 16.52
C VAL A 57 -6.30 4.98 17.78
N ASP A 58 -5.57 5.18 18.88
CA ASP A 58 -5.79 4.49 20.16
C ASP A 58 -7.18 4.74 20.71
N ASN A 59 -7.65 5.99 20.67
CA ASN A 59 -8.95 6.36 21.24
C ASN A 59 -10.14 5.75 20.46
N LYS A 60 -9.95 5.40 19.18
CA LYS A 60 -10.90 4.67 18.34
C LYS A 60 -10.67 3.16 18.44
N GLY A 61 -9.51 2.71 18.90
CA GLY A 61 -9.11 1.31 18.94
C GLY A 61 -9.03 0.68 17.56
N VAL A 62 -8.52 1.43 16.57
CA VAL A 62 -8.40 0.98 15.17
C VAL A 62 -6.95 0.97 14.74
N GLU A 63 -6.54 -0.10 14.07
CA GLU A 63 -5.21 -0.26 13.49
C GLU A 63 -5.36 -0.96 12.13
N VAL A 64 -4.85 -0.35 11.06
CA VAL A 64 -4.84 -0.91 9.70
C VAL A 64 -3.51 -0.68 9.00
N HIS A 65 -3.07 -1.67 8.23
CA HIS A 65 -1.73 -1.72 7.62
C HIS A 65 -1.83 -1.75 6.10
N PHE A 66 -1.12 -0.82 5.46
CA PHE A 66 -0.89 -0.79 4.02
C PHE A 66 0.59 -1.02 3.74
N THR A 67 0.90 -1.94 2.84
CA THR A 67 2.30 -2.30 2.56
C THR A 67 2.62 -2.20 1.09
N HIS A 68 3.77 -1.62 0.79
CA HIS A 68 4.45 -1.74 -0.49
C HIS A 68 5.42 -2.93 -0.46
N TYR A 69 5.24 -3.86 -1.38
CA TYR A 69 6.17 -4.96 -1.65
C TYR A 69 6.52 -4.99 -3.12
N ASN A 70 7.81 -5.02 -3.41
CA ASN A 70 8.34 -5.30 -4.72
C ASN A 70 9.24 -6.52 -4.62
N TYR A 71 8.64 -7.71 -4.73
CA TYR A 71 9.34 -8.97 -4.59
C TYR A 71 10.18 -9.28 -5.84
N ASN A 72 11.35 -9.87 -5.62
CA ASN A 72 12.03 -10.63 -6.65
C ASN A 72 11.22 -11.91 -6.91
N THR A 73 10.51 -11.96 -8.03
CA THR A 73 9.58 -13.06 -8.35
C THR A 73 10.30 -14.40 -8.49
N TYR A 74 11.56 -14.42 -8.93
CA TYR A 74 12.37 -15.63 -8.96
C TYR A 74 12.61 -16.18 -7.55
N GLU A 75 13.06 -15.34 -6.62
CA GLU A 75 13.28 -15.75 -5.23
C GLU A 75 11.99 -16.10 -4.50
N LEU A 76 10.90 -15.38 -4.80
CA LEU A 76 9.58 -15.63 -4.21
C LEU A 76 8.98 -16.96 -4.68
N SER A 77 9.13 -17.28 -5.98
CA SER A 77 8.59 -18.51 -6.58
C SER A 77 9.11 -19.80 -5.94
N LYS A 78 10.28 -19.76 -5.30
CA LYS A 78 10.85 -20.87 -4.52
C LYS A 78 10.11 -21.15 -3.20
N LYS A 79 9.26 -20.22 -2.74
CA LYS A 79 8.54 -20.29 -1.44
C LYS A 79 7.03 -20.45 -1.61
N ARG A 80 6.45 -19.78 -2.60
CA ARG A 80 5.01 -19.86 -2.93
C ARG A 80 4.75 -19.42 -4.36
N GLN A 81 3.53 -19.66 -4.83
CA GLN A 81 3.03 -19.08 -6.07
C GLN A 81 3.15 -17.54 -6.06
N VAL A 82 3.54 -16.97 -7.19
CA VAL A 82 3.62 -15.53 -7.43
C VAL A 82 2.26 -15.01 -7.88
N TYR A 83 1.83 -13.91 -7.28
CA TYR A 83 0.58 -13.21 -7.56
C TYR A 83 0.85 -11.83 -8.17
N TRP A 84 -0.18 -11.23 -8.76
CA TRP A 84 -0.07 -9.95 -9.47
C TRP A 84 0.32 -8.77 -8.56
N ASP A 85 0.01 -8.86 -7.26
CA ASP A 85 0.25 -7.86 -6.23
C ASP A 85 1.55 -8.11 -5.45
N ASP A 86 2.46 -8.92 -6.02
CA ASP A 86 3.79 -9.17 -5.47
C ASP A 86 4.85 -8.20 -6.00
N THR A 87 4.59 -7.53 -7.12
CA THR A 87 5.50 -6.56 -7.74
C THR A 87 4.82 -5.19 -7.79
N LEU A 88 4.52 -4.63 -6.62
CA LEU A 88 3.94 -3.29 -6.53
C LEU A 88 4.95 -2.25 -7.00
N GLU A 89 4.47 -1.22 -7.69
CA GLU A 89 5.32 -0.22 -8.31
C GLU A 89 5.43 1.09 -7.51
N ILE A 90 6.52 1.81 -7.75
CA ILE A 90 6.66 3.21 -7.36
C ILE A 90 6.84 4.01 -8.65
N ARG A 91 5.92 4.93 -8.94
CA ARG A 91 5.93 5.76 -10.15
C ARG A 91 6.29 7.19 -9.83
N THR A 92 6.92 7.87 -10.78
CA THR A 92 7.13 9.32 -10.71
C THR A 92 6.35 9.94 -11.85
N GLU A 93 5.42 10.82 -11.51
CA GLU A 93 4.53 11.53 -12.43
C GLU A 93 4.84 13.03 -12.41
N PRO A 94 4.45 13.82 -13.44
CA PRO A 94 4.56 15.28 -13.38
C PRO A 94 3.64 15.85 -12.29
N ALA A 95 4.00 17.00 -11.70
CA ALA A 95 3.19 17.64 -10.65
C ALA A 95 1.74 17.96 -11.09
N SER A 96 1.50 18.13 -12.39
CA SER A 96 0.15 18.29 -12.96
C SER A 96 -0.77 17.08 -12.72
N PHE A 97 -0.21 15.91 -12.41
CA PHE A 97 -0.96 14.72 -12.02
C PHE A 97 -1.95 15.03 -10.88
N LEU A 98 -1.52 15.83 -9.89
CA LEU A 98 -2.34 16.18 -8.72
C LEU A 98 -3.61 16.96 -9.09
N GLY A 99 -3.55 17.79 -10.14
CA GLY A 99 -4.70 18.56 -10.62
C GLY A 99 -5.58 17.81 -11.62
N ASN A 100 -5.06 16.71 -12.19
CA ASN A 100 -5.73 15.94 -13.25
C ASN A 100 -6.43 14.68 -12.72
N ASN A 101 -6.24 14.31 -11.45
CA ASN A 101 -6.80 13.10 -10.86
C ASN A 101 -7.57 13.44 -9.59
N TYR A 102 -8.62 12.67 -9.34
CA TYR A 102 -9.31 12.70 -8.05
C TYR A 102 -8.46 11.97 -7.01
N ILE A 103 -8.07 12.68 -5.96
CA ILE A 103 -7.23 12.16 -4.88
C ILE A 103 -7.98 12.39 -3.56
N ILE A 104 -8.15 11.33 -2.79
CA ILE A 104 -8.87 11.35 -1.52
C ILE A 104 -7.86 11.63 -0.40
N ASP A 105 -8.16 12.56 0.50
CA ASP A 105 -7.38 12.72 1.72
C ASP A 105 -7.78 11.63 2.73
N LEU A 106 -6.91 10.63 2.91
CA LEU A 106 -7.25 9.47 3.71
C LEU A 106 -7.15 9.76 5.22
N ASP A 107 -6.31 10.72 5.62
CA ASP A 107 -6.26 11.22 7.00
C ASP A 107 -7.64 11.81 7.36
N GLU A 108 -8.13 12.76 6.55
CA GLU A 108 -9.43 13.42 6.78
C GLU A 108 -10.60 12.44 6.68
N LEU A 109 -10.58 11.52 5.71
CA LEU A 109 -11.64 10.53 5.56
C LEU A 109 -11.74 9.65 6.81
N PHE A 110 -10.63 9.07 7.27
CA PHE A 110 -10.63 8.18 8.43
C PHE A 110 -10.94 8.92 9.73
N ASP A 111 -10.59 10.20 9.85
CA ASP A 111 -10.96 11.02 11.01
C ASP A 111 -12.48 11.14 11.18
N THR A 112 -13.24 11.19 10.08
CA THR A 112 -14.71 11.24 10.10
C THR A 112 -15.40 9.90 10.33
N MET A 113 -14.67 8.79 10.16
CA MET A 113 -15.22 7.43 10.25
C MET A 113 -15.08 6.84 11.66
N SER A 114 -16.03 5.98 12.01
CA SER A 114 -15.93 5.01 13.10
C SER A 114 -14.91 3.92 12.78
N LYS A 115 -14.48 3.15 13.79
CA LYS A 115 -13.54 2.03 13.58
C LYS A 115 -14.14 0.93 12.67
N GLU A 116 -15.46 0.67 12.79
CA GLU A 116 -16.15 -0.30 11.94
C GLU A 116 -16.16 0.14 10.46
N GLU A 117 -16.41 1.42 10.20
CA GLU A 117 -16.37 1.99 8.86
C GLU A 117 -14.95 1.96 8.27
N ILE A 118 -13.92 2.26 9.08
CA ILE A 118 -12.52 2.16 8.64
C ILE A 118 -12.17 0.72 8.27
N TRP A 119 -12.57 -0.27 9.08
CA TRP A 119 -12.35 -1.68 8.76
C TRP A 119 -13.06 -2.09 7.47
N GLU A 120 -14.32 -1.69 7.29
CA GLU A 120 -15.06 -2.00 6.07
C GLU A 120 -14.43 -1.33 4.84
N TYR A 121 -14.06 -0.06 4.96
CA TYR A 121 -13.37 0.68 3.90
C TYR A 121 -12.05 0.02 3.53
N PHE A 122 -11.24 -0.35 4.53
CA PHE A 122 -9.97 -1.04 4.36
C PHE A 122 -10.11 -2.38 3.62
N GLU A 123 -11.09 -3.20 4.00
CA GLU A 123 -11.35 -4.48 3.34
C GLU A 123 -11.79 -4.29 1.88
N ASN A 124 -12.58 -3.26 1.59
CA ASN A 124 -13.02 -2.87 0.24
C ASN A 124 -11.90 -2.33 -0.66
N LEU A 125 -10.67 -2.17 -0.14
CA LEU A 125 -9.50 -1.78 -0.93
C LEU A 125 -8.66 -2.99 -1.38
N ARG A 126 -8.90 -4.21 -0.86
CA ARG A 126 -8.02 -5.38 -1.10
C ARG A 126 -7.96 -5.81 -2.55
N ASP A 127 -9.00 -5.56 -3.32
CA ASP A 127 -9.09 -5.86 -4.74
C ASP A 127 -8.76 -4.63 -5.61
N LYS A 128 -8.33 -3.50 -5.05
CA LYS A 128 -8.07 -2.28 -5.82
C LYS A 128 -6.59 -2.02 -6.03
N LYS A 129 -6.28 -1.27 -7.09
CA LYS A 129 -4.95 -0.70 -7.29
C LYS A 129 -4.83 0.59 -6.46
N VAL A 130 -4.20 0.53 -5.30
CA VAL A 130 -4.13 1.65 -4.36
C VAL A 130 -2.77 2.34 -4.45
N TYR A 131 -2.78 3.67 -4.55
CA TYR A 131 -1.57 4.49 -4.51
C TYR A 131 -1.62 5.51 -3.39
N PHE A 132 -0.52 5.61 -2.65
CA PHE A 132 -0.29 6.66 -1.67
C PHE A 132 0.61 7.74 -2.24
N ILE A 133 0.23 8.98 -1.97
CA ILE A 133 1.01 10.20 -2.12
C ILE A 133 1.25 10.73 -0.71
N ASP A 134 2.46 10.55 -0.22
CA ASP A 134 2.81 10.94 1.14
C ASP A 134 3.16 12.43 1.21
N LYS A 135 2.30 13.20 1.88
CA LYS A 135 2.42 14.66 2.02
C LYS A 135 3.54 15.08 2.96
N ASN A 136 4.12 14.17 3.75
CA ASN A 136 5.19 14.54 4.66
C ASN A 136 6.44 15.01 3.87
N PRO A 137 6.89 16.27 4.05
CA PRO A 137 7.98 16.84 3.28
C PRO A 137 9.32 16.13 3.47
N GLN A 138 9.52 15.42 4.59
CA GLN A 138 10.76 14.67 4.84
C GLN A 138 10.99 13.56 3.80
N PHE A 139 9.92 13.00 3.23
CA PHE A 139 10.02 11.95 2.22
C PHE A 139 10.11 12.46 0.80
N ASN A 140 9.97 13.77 0.59
CA ASN A 140 10.16 14.44 -0.71
C ASN A 140 9.35 13.78 -1.85
N GLN A 141 8.12 13.33 -1.56
CA GLN A 141 7.25 12.69 -2.57
C GLN A 141 6.55 13.71 -3.47
N ILE A 142 6.35 14.93 -2.99
CA ILE A 142 5.76 16.03 -3.76
C ILE A 142 6.83 17.10 -3.92
N THR A 143 7.11 17.47 -5.17
CA THR A 143 8.00 18.58 -5.53
C THR A 143 7.29 19.49 -6.53
N PRO A 144 7.81 20.68 -6.82
CA PRO A 144 7.21 21.54 -7.84
C PRO A 144 7.20 20.92 -9.25
N GLN A 145 8.04 19.91 -9.52
CA GLN A 145 8.16 19.28 -10.84
C GLN A 145 7.44 17.93 -10.91
N THR A 146 7.47 17.14 -9.83
CA THR A 146 7.04 15.75 -9.84
C THR A 146 6.31 15.35 -8.57
N VAL A 147 5.47 14.32 -8.71
CA VAL A 147 4.87 13.58 -7.61
C VAL A 147 5.26 12.11 -7.70
N LYS A 148 5.60 11.50 -6.57
CA LYS A 148 5.89 10.06 -6.46
C LYS A 148 4.68 9.33 -5.89
N LEU A 149 4.24 8.30 -6.62
CA LEU A 149 3.11 7.45 -6.29
C LEU A 149 3.63 6.11 -5.79
N ILE A 150 3.29 5.72 -4.56
CA ILE A 150 3.69 4.42 -3.99
C ILE A 150 2.49 3.49 -4.06
N GLN A 151 2.54 2.45 -4.89
CA GLN A 151 1.49 1.44 -4.88
C GLN A 151 1.58 0.64 -3.59
N VAL A 152 0.46 0.49 -2.90
CA VAL A 152 0.33 -0.27 -1.65
C VAL A 152 -0.80 -1.27 -1.75
N LYS A 153 -0.82 -2.25 -0.84
CA LYS A 153 -1.97 -3.12 -0.64
C LYS A 153 -2.39 -3.17 0.83
N PRO A 154 -3.70 -3.26 1.13
CA PRO A 154 -4.18 -3.56 2.48
C PRO A 154 -3.71 -4.94 2.91
N THR A 155 -3.06 -5.06 4.07
CA THR A 155 -2.55 -6.34 4.58
C THR A 155 -3.24 -6.77 5.86
N ILE A 156 -3.03 -6.03 6.95
CA ILE A 156 -3.46 -6.40 8.30
C ILE A 156 -4.43 -5.34 8.84
N SER A 157 -5.44 -5.79 9.57
CA SER A 157 -6.30 -4.92 10.38
C SER A 157 -6.52 -5.55 11.75
N ASN A 158 -6.73 -4.76 12.79
CA ASN A 158 -7.14 -5.25 14.11
C ASN A 158 -8.63 -5.60 14.21
N ARG A 159 -9.37 -5.68 13.09
CA ARG A 159 -10.76 -6.15 13.04
C ARG A 159 -10.84 -7.56 13.65
N PRO A 160 -11.71 -7.80 14.65
CA PRO A 160 -11.94 -9.14 15.16
C PRO A 160 -12.37 -10.08 14.03
N VAL A 161 -11.65 -11.19 13.88
CA VAL A 161 -12.05 -12.26 12.96
C VAL A 161 -13.24 -12.94 13.62
N ASN A 162 -14.46 -12.73 13.10
CA ASN A 162 -15.59 -13.54 13.56
C ASN A 162 -15.26 -15.00 13.25
N PRO A 163 -15.16 -15.90 14.25
CA PRO A 163 -15.08 -17.32 13.96
C PRO A 163 -16.39 -17.68 13.28
N THR A 164 -16.37 -17.83 11.96
CA THR A 164 -17.51 -18.40 11.25
C THR A 164 -17.73 -19.78 11.86
N ILE A 165 -18.86 -19.93 12.57
CA ILE A 165 -19.35 -21.25 12.96
C ILE A 165 -19.55 -22.00 11.66
N ILE A 166 -18.65 -22.93 11.36
CA ILE A 166 -18.90 -23.96 10.35
C ILE A 166 -19.91 -24.91 11.03
N LEU A 167 -21.20 -24.69 10.76
CA LEU A 167 -22.27 -25.66 11.03
C LEU A 167 -22.26 -26.74 9.94
#